data_AF-W9P8A9-F1
#
_entry.id   AF-W9P8A9-F1
#
_cell.length_a   1.000
_cell.length_b   1.000
_cell.length_c   1.000
_cell.angle_alpha   90.00
_cell.angle_beta   90.00
_cell.angle_gamma   90.00
#
_symmetry.space_group_name_H-M   'P 1'
#
loop_
_entity.id
_entity.type
_entity.pdbx_description
1 polymer ?
#
loop_
_entity_poly.entity_id
_entity_poly.type
_entity_poly.pdbx_seq_one_letter_code
_entity_poly.pdbx_strand_id
1 'polypeptide(L)'
;MLPLGLGVSFRDGWILSRVNPNLDREGEARHFRQLHRYTYSCQRHFRSTHHLDESLALCNYLNKTMSAESAARAITAGCLDRYPEGVAYGGSRRRNELWELLASILLRFEDDCDMIVDLLVAIQTLPSMNSNPWWVTGPQPSDSLCELPSFHNVWQSCYESLRCQCHEGEDESFSVDKNYYRRAGQAEAKMYLRGIPGITEFMGYKTINLICVQTEDLEFVIHEIHAWLQTAGSKMAETLDSNKIKFFEREVRGRPGKYYDVSVTMFEHWQHWKKSFLEISFDEHLLSSEGRGLARECHDIMKAQNIKLPLFL
;
A
#
# COMPACT_ATOMS: atom_id res chain seq x y z
N MET A 1 -25.46 -18.08 -32.57
CA MET A 1 -24.17 -17.48 -32.99
C MET A 1 -24.20 -16.01 -32.59
N LEU A 2 -23.60 -15.69 -31.43
CA LEU A 2 -23.33 -14.32 -31.00
C LEU A 2 -21.88 -14.00 -31.36
N PRO A 3 -21.57 -12.77 -31.82
CA PRO A 3 -20.27 -12.44 -32.39
C PRO A 3 -19.18 -12.39 -31.30
N LEU A 4 -18.02 -12.94 -31.68
CA LEU A 4 -16.77 -12.93 -30.91
C LEU A 4 -16.25 -11.51 -30.66
N GLY A 5 -15.57 -11.34 -29.52
CA GLY A 5 -14.43 -10.42 -29.40
C GLY A 5 -14.66 -9.12 -28.65
N LEU A 6 -15.13 -9.16 -27.40
CA LEU A 6 -14.80 -8.09 -26.47
C LEU A 6 -13.33 -8.27 -26.10
N GLY A 7 -12.45 -7.49 -26.75
CA GLY A 7 -11.04 -7.35 -26.37
C GLY A 7 -10.93 -6.63 -25.04
N VAL A 8 -11.41 -7.26 -23.96
CA VAL A 8 -11.24 -6.77 -22.60
C VAL A 8 -9.77 -7.01 -22.24
N SER A 9 -9.05 -5.95 -21.87
CA SER A 9 -7.67 -6.09 -21.40
C SER A 9 -7.63 -7.00 -20.17
N PHE A 10 -6.51 -7.70 -19.91
CA PHE A 10 -6.37 -8.54 -18.71
C PHE A 10 -6.70 -7.76 -17.43
N ARG A 11 -6.28 -6.49 -17.36
CA ARG A 11 -6.62 -5.55 -16.30
C ARG A 11 -8.13 -5.39 -16.15
N ASP A 12 -8.83 -5.02 -17.23
CA ASP A 12 -10.28 -4.77 -17.17
C ASP A 12 -11.05 -6.07 -16.88
N GLY A 13 -10.56 -7.21 -17.38
CA GLY A 13 -11.12 -8.54 -17.11
C GLY A 13 -10.96 -8.93 -15.64
N TRP A 14 -9.80 -8.62 -15.04
CA TRP A 14 -9.53 -8.83 -13.62
C TRP A 14 -10.39 -7.94 -12.73
N ILE A 15 -10.60 -6.67 -13.08
CA ILE A 15 -11.49 -5.77 -12.33
C ILE A 15 -12.93 -6.31 -12.39
N LEU A 16 -13.40 -6.72 -13.57
CA LEU A 16 -14.76 -7.22 -13.78
C LEU A 16 -15.00 -8.61 -13.17
N SER A 17 -14.00 -9.49 -13.07
CA SER A 17 -14.15 -10.81 -12.44
C SER A 17 -14.43 -10.71 -10.93
N ARG A 18 -14.02 -9.61 -10.28
CA ARG A 18 -14.35 -9.31 -8.87
C ARG A 18 -15.79 -8.85 -8.65
N VAL A 19 -16.55 -8.60 -9.73
CA VAL A 19 -17.99 -8.23 -9.72
C VAL A 19 -18.87 -9.46 -9.92
N ASN A 20 -18.40 -10.46 -10.67
CA ASN A 20 -19.16 -11.66 -11.00
C ASN A 20 -18.26 -12.93 -10.99
N PRO A 21 -18.21 -13.68 -9.87
CA PRO A 21 -17.36 -14.87 -9.74
C PRO A 21 -17.77 -16.05 -10.65
N ASN A 22 -18.82 -15.91 -11.46
CA ASN A 22 -19.25 -16.93 -12.42
C ASN A 22 -18.63 -16.76 -13.82
N LEU A 23 -17.84 -15.72 -14.09
CA LEU A 23 -17.12 -15.60 -15.36
C LEU A 23 -15.91 -16.56 -15.46
N ASP A 24 -15.35 -17.00 -14.33
CA ASP A 24 -14.23 -17.96 -14.27
C ASP A 24 -14.67 -19.41 -13.99
N ARG A 25 -15.97 -19.67 -13.82
CA ARG A 25 -16.50 -20.98 -13.35
C ARG A 25 -16.92 -21.97 -14.44
N GLU A 26 -16.41 -21.82 -15.66
CA GLU A 26 -16.48 -22.91 -16.66
C GLU A 26 -15.19 -23.73 -16.64
N GLY A 27 -14.87 -24.35 -15.50
CA GLY A 27 -13.70 -25.23 -15.40
C GLY A 27 -13.45 -25.79 -14.01
N GLU A 28 -13.95 -27.00 -13.77
CA GLU A 28 -13.51 -27.93 -12.72
C GLU A 28 -13.88 -27.63 -11.26
N ALA A 29 -14.97 -28.25 -10.82
CA ALA A 29 -15.22 -28.57 -9.43
C ALA A 29 -14.25 -29.68 -8.96
N ARG A 30 -13.44 -29.44 -7.91
CA ARG A 30 -12.83 -30.52 -7.12
C ARG A 30 -12.88 -30.28 -5.61
N HIS A 31 -13.07 -31.40 -4.92
CA HIS A 31 -13.43 -31.56 -3.52
C HIS A 31 -12.38 -31.05 -2.52
N PHE A 32 -12.87 -30.32 -1.50
CA PHE A 32 -12.14 -29.96 -0.29
C PHE A 32 -11.88 -31.18 0.61
N ARG A 33 -10.62 -31.34 1.06
CA ARG A 33 -10.29 -32.01 2.32
C ARG A 33 -9.57 -31.02 3.23
N GLN A 34 -10.20 -30.68 4.34
CA GLN A 34 -9.62 -29.90 5.43
C GLN A 34 -8.49 -30.70 6.09
N LEU A 35 -7.33 -30.07 6.22
CA LEU A 35 -6.28 -30.48 7.16
C LEU A 35 -5.93 -29.26 8.00
N HIS A 36 -6.43 -29.25 9.23
CA HIS A 36 -6.10 -28.25 10.24
C HIS A 36 -4.62 -28.38 10.65
N ARG A 37 -3.84 -27.31 10.42
CA ARG A 37 -2.64 -27.02 11.21
C ARG A 37 -2.62 -25.54 11.57
N TYR A 38 -2.38 -25.30 12.86
CA TYR A 38 -2.29 -24.00 13.51
C TYR A 38 -1.29 -23.08 12.81
N THR A 39 -1.78 -21.95 12.30
CA THR A 39 -0.99 -20.75 11.95
C THR A 39 -1.78 -19.53 12.42
N TYR A 40 -1.08 -18.54 12.95
CA TYR A 40 -1.64 -17.32 13.51
C TYR A 40 -2.55 -16.60 12.49
N SER A 41 -3.61 -15.99 13.01
CA SER A 41 -4.82 -15.58 12.29
C SER A 41 -4.59 -14.59 11.14
N CYS A 42 -4.44 -15.12 9.93
CA CYS A 42 -4.53 -14.38 8.68
C CYS A 42 -5.89 -14.57 7.97
N GLN A 43 -6.84 -15.25 8.63
CA GLN A 43 -8.14 -15.58 8.05
C GLN A 43 -9.11 -14.39 8.12
N ARG A 44 -9.15 -13.60 7.05
CA ARG A 44 -10.38 -12.92 6.63
C ARG A 44 -10.85 -13.57 5.34
N HIS A 45 -12.00 -14.25 5.39
CA HIS A 45 -12.67 -14.74 4.20
C HIS A 45 -13.33 -13.55 3.48
N PHE A 46 -12.74 -13.12 2.37
CA PHE A 46 -13.27 -12.05 1.53
C PHE A 46 -14.06 -12.62 0.36
N ARG A 47 -15.39 -12.50 0.42
CA ARG A 47 -16.24 -12.59 -0.76
C ARG A 47 -16.51 -11.16 -1.22
N SER A 48 -15.78 -10.70 -2.23
CA SER A 48 -16.05 -9.40 -2.85
C SER A 48 -17.40 -9.42 -3.55
N THR A 49 -18.20 -8.39 -3.31
CA THR A 49 -19.45 -8.08 -4.00
C THR A 49 -19.43 -6.63 -4.45
N HIS A 50 -18.42 -6.23 -5.24
CA HIS A 50 -18.40 -4.89 -5.83
C HIS A 50 -19.63 -4.68 -6.71
N HIS A 51 -20.20 -3.47 -6.69
CA HIS A 51 -21.31 -3.17 -7.60
C HIS A 51 -20.79 -2.98 -9.02
N LEU A 52 -21.60 -3.42 -9.98
CA LEU A 52 -21.27 -3.32 -11.40
C LEU A 52 -21.03 -1.86 -11.82
N ASP A 53 -21.85 -0.93 -11.31
CA ASP A 53 -21.75 0.48 -11.66
C ASP A 53 -20.44 1.13 -11.16
N GLU A 54 -19.98 0.77 -9.96
CA GLU A 54 -18.72 1.24 -9.37
C GLU A 54 -17.53 0.73 -10.20
N SER A 55 -17.57 -0.54 -10.59
CA SER A 55 -16.51 -1.17 -11.37
C SER A 55 -16.47 -0.65 -12.81
N LEU A 56 -17.64 -0.38 -13.42
CA LEU A 56 -17.74 0.26 -14.73
C LEU A 56 -17.22 1.69 -14.70
N ALA A 57 -17.55 2.47 -13.66
CA ALA A 57 -17.03 3.83 -13.49
C ALA A 57 -15.50 3.82 -13.34
N LEU A 58 -14.95 2.86 -12.59
CA LEU A 58 -13.50 2.67 -12.46
C LEU A 58 -12.83 2.27 -13.79
N CYS A 59 -13.40 1.32 -14.53
CA CYS A 59 -12.90 0.94 -15.86
C CYS A 59 -12.93 2.12 -16.84
N ASN A 60 -14.01 2.91 -16.85
CA ASN A 60 -14.11 4.10 -17.69
C ASN A 60 -13.05 5.15 -17.31
N TYR A 61 -12.84 5.34 -16.01
CA TYR A 61 -11.79 6.23 -15.53
C TYR A 61 -10.40 5.75 -15.96
N LEU A 62 -10.03 4.50 -15.72
CA LEU A 62 -8.73 3.92 -16.10
C LEU A 62 -8.51 3.91 -17.62
N ASN A 63 -9.58 3.85 -18.41
CA ASN A 63 -9.53 3.99 -19.87
C ASN A 63 -9.58 5.46 -20.35
N LYS A 64 -9.47 6.42 -19.43
CA LYS A 64 -9.45 7.87 -19.70
C LYS A 64 -10.72 8.38 -20.40
N THR A 65 -11.84 7.66 -20.26
CA THR A 65 -13.16 8.07 -20.79
C THR A 65 -13.99 8.84 -19.76
N MET A 66 -13.51 8.93 -18.52
CA MET A 66 -14.16 9.64 -17.42
C MET A 66 -13.12 10.47 -16.64
N SER A 67 -13.50 11.63 -16.11
CA SER A 67 -12.63 12.45 -15.25
C SER A 67 -12.53 11.87 -13.84
N ALA A 68 -11.46 12.22 -13.10
CA ALA A 68 -11.26 11.75 -11.73
C ALA A 68 -12.40 12.17 -10.79
N GLU A 69 -12.93 13.40 -10.92
CA GLU A 69 -14.03 13.90 -10.09
C GLU A 69 -15.37 13.22 -10.41
N SER A 70 -15.56 12.86 -11.67
CA SER A 70 -16.78 12.15 -12.11
C SER A 70 -16.74 10.70 -11.66
N ALA A 71 -15.56 10.06 -11.76
CA ALA A 71 -15.30 8.72 -11.27
C ALA A 71 -15.42 8.65 -9.74
N ALA A 72 -14.83 9.60 -9.00
CA ALA A 72 -14.94 9.69 -7.55
C ALA A 72 -16.40 9.74 -7.11
N ARG A 73 -17.22 10.62 -7.71
CA ARG A 73 -18.65 10.69 -7.41
C ARG A 73 -19.40 9.39 -7.73
N ALA A 74 -19.14 8.79 -8.89
CA ALA A 74 -19.83 7.57 -9.32
C ALA A 74 -19.47 6.36 -8.44
N ILE A 75 -18.17 6.17 -8.15
CA ILE A 75 -17.65 5.01 -7.42
C ILE A 75 -18.00 5.10 -5.92
N THR A 76 -18.05 6.30 -5.36
CA THR A 76 -18.43 6.50 -3.94
C THR A 76 -19.93 6.63 -3.71
N ALA A 77 -20.76 6.66 -4.78
CA ALA A 77 -22.20 6.87 -4.64
C ALA A 77 -22.87 5.80 -3.76
N GLY A 78 -22.44 4.53 -3.87
CA GLY A 78 -22.94 3.40 -3.08
C GLY A 78 -22.37 3.31 -1.66
N CYS A 79 -21.36 4.13 -1.33
CA CYS A 79 -20.81 4.26 0.03
C CYS A 79 -21.64 5.24 0.89
N LEU A 80 -22.56 5.99 0.28
CA LEU A 80 -23.40 7.02 0.89
C LEU A 80 -24.72 6.44 1.46
N ASP A 81 -24.68 5.32 2.19
CA ASP A 81 -25.92 4.82 2.80
C ASP A 81 -26.15 5.45 4.19
N ARG A 82 -26.98 6.51 4.19
CA ARG A 82 -27.92 6.77 5.29
C ARG A 82 -28.85 5.57 5.37
N TYR A 83 -28.58 4.62 6.25
CA TYR A 83 -29.53 3.53 6.48
C TYR A 83 -30.80 4.07 7.17
N PRO A 84 -32.00 3.63 6.75
CA PRO A 84 -33.17 3.67 7.60
C PRO A 84 -32.87 2.83 8.85
N GLU A 85 -33.28 3.35 10.00
CA GLU A 85 -33.05 2.81 11.35
C GLU A 85 -32.97 1.26 11.40
N GLY A 86 -31.80 0.71 11.77
CA GLY A 86 -31.73 -0.68 12.24
C GLY A 86 -30.54 -1.56 11.80
N VAL A 87 -29.70 -1.19 10.81
CA VAL A 87 -28.57 -2.04 10.38
C VAL A 87 -27.27 -1.22 10.25
N ALA A 88 -26.55 -1.08 11.36
CA ALA A 88 -25.40 -0.17 11.53
C ALA A 88 -24.10 -0.55 10.77
N TYR A 89 -24.09 -1.56 9.89
CA TYR A 89 -22.85 -2.18 9.37
C TYR A 89 -22.68 -2.18 7.84
N GLY A 90 -23.65 -1.68 7.07
CA GLY A 90 -23.63 -1.79 5.60
C GLY A 90 -22.67 -0.83 4.87
N GLY A 91 -22.67 0.45 5.26
CA GLY A 91 -21.89 1.50 4.58
C GLY A 91 -20.37 1.38 4.80
N SER A 92 -19.95 0.98 6.01
CA SER A 92 -18.53 0.76 6.32
C SER A 92 -17.95 -0.44 5.57
N ARG A 93 -18.77 -1.49 5.35
CA ARG A 93 -18.38 -2.65 4.56
C ARG A 93 -18.16 -2.29 3.10
N ARG A 94 -19.11 -1.63 2.44
CA ARG A 94 -18.97 -1.21 1.03
C ARG A 94 -17.77 -0.33 0.80
N ARG A 95 -17.57 0.63 1.69
CA ARG A 95 -16.40 1.51 1.66
C ARG A 95 -15.08 0.74 1.77
N ASN A 96 -14.99 -0.25 2.66
CA ASN A 96 -13.80 -1.09 2.77
C ASN A 96 -13.58 -1.96 1.53
N GLU A 97 -14.65 -2.52 0.95
CA GLU A 97 -14.56 -3.27 -0.31
C GLU A 97 -14.01 -2.37 -1.44
N LEU A 98 -14.48 -1.12 -1.54
CA LEU A 98 -13.90 -0.15 -2.49
C LEU A 98 -12.41 0.13 -2.21
N TRP A 99 -12.04 0.38 -0.95
CA TRP A 99 -10.63 0.57 -0.56
C TRP A 99 -9.76 -0.63 -0.93
N GLU A 100 -10.26 -1.85 -0.74
CA GLU A 100 -9.57 -3.09 -1.09
C GLU A 100 -9.35 -3.21 -2.59
N LEU A 101 -10.35 -2.83 -3.40
CA LEU A 101 -10.23 -2.81 -4.86
C LEU A 101 -9.15 -1.83 -5.32
N LEU A 102 -9.19 -0.59 -4.83
CA LEU A 102 -8.22 0.44 -5.19
C LEU A 102 -6.80 0.07 -4.72
N ALA A 103 -6.65 -0.44 -3.49
CA ALA A 103 -5.37 -0.91 -2.96
C ALA A 103 -4.82 -2.09 -3.79
N SER A 104 -5.67 -3.03 -4.19
CA SER A 104 -5.27 -4.17 -5.01
C SER A 104 -4.83 -3.76 -6.41
N ILE A 105 -5.49 -2.76 -7.02
CA ILE A 105 -5.07 -2.22 -8.32
C ILE A 105 -3.70 -1.54 -8.20
N LEU A 106 -3.49 -0.72 -7.17
CA LEU A 106 -2.19 -0.08 -6.90
C LEU A 106 -1.05 -1.09 -6.76
N LEU A 107 -1.30 -2.25 -6.13
CA LEU A 107 -0.30 -3.29 -5.92
C LEU A 107 -0.05 -4.18 -7.16
N ARG A 108 -0.95 -4.19 -8.13
CA ARG A 108 -0.90 -5.07 -9.31
C ARG A 108 -0.55 -4.37 -10.62
N PHE A 109 -1.05 -3.15 -10.82
CA PHE A 109 -0.97 -2.45 -12.09
C PHE A 109 -0.19 -1.14 -11.93
N GLU A 110 1.10 -1.18 -12.31
CA GLU A 110 2.00 -0.03 -12.21
C GLU A 110 1.51 1.17 -13.05
N ASP A 111 1.01 0.90 -14.26
CA ASP A 111 0.55 1.91 -15.22
C ASP A 111 -0.65 2.73 -14.71
N ASP A 112 -1.45 2.16 -13.80
CA ASP A 112 -2.63 2.82 -13.25
C ASP A 112 -2.34 3.59 -11.96
N CYS A 113 -1.12 3.51 -11.43
CA CYS A 113 -0.78 4.05 -10.12
C CYS A 113 -1.11 5.53 -9.96
N ASP A 114 -0.67 6.38 -10.90
CA ASP A 114 -0.97 7.82 -10.85
C ASP A 114 -2.47 8.10 -10.95
N MET A 115 -3.18 7.36 -11.80
CA MET A 115 -4.62 7.54 -11.97
C MET A 115 -5.37 7.16 -10.70
N ILE A 116 -5.03 6.04 -10.05
CA ILE A 116 -5.67 5.64 -8.80
C ILE A 116 -5.34 6.62 -7.66
N VAL A 117 -4.11 7.12 -7.57
CA VAL A 117 -3.77 8.16 -6.57
C VAL A 117 -4.55 9.46 -6.85
N ASP A 118 -4.67 9.89 -8.10
CA ASP A 118 -5.48 11.05 -8.48
C ASP A 118 -6.97 10.84 -8.16
N LEU A 119 -7.49 9.61 -8.29
CA LEU A 119 -8.84 9.25 -7.89
C LEU A 119 -9.04 9.34 -6.37
N LEU A 120 -8.07 8.85 -5.57
CA LEU A 120 -8.11 9.00 -4.11
C LEU A 120 -8.12 10.47 -3.70
N VAL A 121 -7.30 11.31 -4.33
CA VAL A 121 -7.31 12.76 -4.13
C VAL A 121 -8.66 13.36 -4.53
N ALA A 122 -9.23 12.96 -5.66
CA ALA A 122 -10.55 13.44 -6.08
C ALA A 122 -11.65 13.07 -5.07
N ILE A 123 -11.59 11.87 -4.49
CA ILE A 123 -12.50 11.44 -3.41
C ILE A 123 -12.30 12.34 -2.17
N GLN A 124 -11.06 12.73 -1.83
CA GLN A 124 -10.81 13.66 -0.72
C GLN A 124 -11.48 15.02 -0.90
N THR A 125 -11.59 15.48 -2.15
CA THR A 125 -12.20 16.79 -2.49
C THR A 125 -13.72 16.77 -2.56
N LEU A 126 -14.36 15.61 -2.42
CA LEU A 126 -15.83 15.54 -2.40
C LEU A 126 -16.37 16.33 -1.19
N PRO A 127 -17.53 16.99 -1.30
CA PRO A 127 -18.09 17.75 -0.18
C PRO A 127 -18.27 16.89 1.07
N SER A 128 -17.72 17.32 2.21
CA SER A 128 -17.92 16.64 3.49
C SER A 128 -19.40 16.72 3.86
N MET A 129 -20.12 15.59 3.82
CA MET A 129 -21.56 15.56 4.05
C MET A 129 -21.97 15.69 5.53
N ASN A 130 -21.01 15.63 6.45
CA ASN A 130 -21.23 15.95 7.86
C ASN A 130 -20.93 17.43 8.08
N SER A 131 -21.98 18.25 8.06
CA SER A 131 -21.98 19.67 8.43
C SER A 131 -21.74 19.92 9.93
N ASN A 132 -21.17 18.95 10.66
CA ASN A 132 -20.72 19.19 12.02
C ASN A 132 -19.25 19.61 11.95
N PRO A 133 -18.94 20.85 12.35
CA PRO A 133 -17.56 21.27 12.41
C PRO A 133 -16.77 20.33 13.33
N TRP A 134 -15.56 19.97 12.90
CA TRP A 134 -14.65 19.02 13.55
C TRP A 134 -14.37 19.28 15.05
N TRP A 135 -14.77 20.43 15.59
CA TRP A 135 -14.67 20.79 17.02
C TRP A 135 -15.92 20.46 17.87
N VAL A 136 -17.02 19.93 17.29
CA VAL A 136 -18.32 19.76 17.99
C VAL A 136 -18.58 18.34 18.48
N THR A 137 -17.83 17.33 18.07
CA THR A 137 -18.01 15.95 18.56
C THR A 137 -16.72 15.43 19.18
N GLY A 138 -16.83 14.77 20.34
CA GLY A 138 -15.72 14.08 21.00
C GLY A 138 -15.05 13.03 20.10
N PRO A 139 -14.14 12.20 20.63
CA PRO A 139 -13.29 11.30 19.84
C PRO A 139 -14.10 10.16 19.22
N GLN A 140 -14.85 10.46 18.17
CA GLN A 140 -15.44 9.48 17.27
C GLN A 140 -14.69 9.57 15.94
N PRO A 141 -14.34 8.43 15.33
CA PRO A 141 -13.72 8.41 14.02
C PRO A 141 -14.68 9.06 13.02
N SER A 142 -14.19 10.06 12.28
CA SER A 142 -14.94 10.72 11.24
C SER A 142 -15.34 9.71 10.15
N ASP A 143 -16.62 9.65 9.81
CA ASP A 143 -17.12 8.89 8.66
C ASP A 143 -17.01 9.68 7.34
N SER A 144 -16.34 10.84 7.36
CA SER A 144 -16.14 11.67 6.18
C SER A 144 -15.27 10.96 5.16
N LEU A 145 -15.78 10.73 3.95
CA LEU A 145 -15.01 10.18 2.83
C LEU A 145 -13.77 11.04 2.49
N CYS A 146 -13.81 12.34 2.83
CA CYS A 146 -12.68 13.26 2.65
C CYS A 146 -11.43 12.83 3.43
N GLU A 147 -11.62 12.09 4.52
CA GLU A 147 -10.55 11.60 5.39
C GLU A 147 -10.10 10.18 5.02
N LEU A 148 -10.68 9.58 3.97
CA LEU A 148 -10.44 8.20 3.54
C LEU A 148 -10.42 7.22 4.73
N PRO A 149 -11.52 7.14 5.51
CA PRO A 149 -11.50 6.48 6.81
C PRO A 149 -11.14 5.01 6.64
N SER A 150 -10.20 4.56 7.47
CA SER A 150 -9.62 3.21 7.46
C SER A 150 -8.87 2.79 6.20
N PHE A 151 -8.67 3.67 5.21
CA PHE A 151 -7.95 3.31 3.97
C PHE A 151 -6.53 2.79 4.26
N HIS A 152 -5.76 3.46 5.12
CA HIS A 152 -4.42 2.99 5.51
C HIS A 152 -4.40 1.56 6.10
N ASN A 153 -5.43 1.17 6.88
CA ASN A 153 -5.53 -0.15 7.48
C ASN A 153 -5.87 -1.20 6.41
N VAL A 154 -6.74 -0.84 5.47
CA VAL A 154 -7.08 -1.67 4.31
C VAL A 154 -5.86 -1.85 3.40
N TRP A 155 -5.16 -0.76 3.08
CA TRP A 155 -3.91 -0.78 2.32
C TRP A 155 -2.90 -1.77 2.93
N GLN A 156 -2.60 -1.63 4.22
CA GLN A 156 -1.67 -2.53 4.93
C GLN A 156 -2.17 -3.98 4.94
N SER A 157 -3.47 -4.19 5.11
CA SER A 157 -4.06 -5.54 5.04
C SER A 157 -3.90 -6.16 3.65
N CYS A 158 -4.13 -5.40 2.58
CA CYS A 158 -3.94 -5.84 1.20
C CYS A 158 -2.46 -6.13 0.91
N TYR A 159 -1.56 -5.26 1.35
CA TYR A 159 -0.12 -5.46 1.22
C TYR A 159 0.32 -6.78 1.87
N GLU A 160 0.00 -6.98 3.16
CA GLU A 160 0.42 -8.20 3.86
C GLU A 160 -0.24 -9.45 3.29
N SER A 161 -1.49 -9.36 2.86
CA SER A 161 -2.20 -10.52 2.33
C SER A 161 -1.65 -10.99 0.98
N LEU A 162 -1.32 -10.06 0.07
CA LEU A 162 -0.68 -10.37 -1.21
C LEU A 162 0.77 -10.82 -1.04
N ARG A 163 1.45 -10.32 0.00
CA ARG A 163 2.81 -10.75 0.36
C ARG A 163 2.83 -12.17 0.93
N CYS A 164 1.94 -12.51 1.86
CA CYS A 164 2.02 -13.75 2.68
C CYS A 164 1.10 -14.90 2.22
N GLN A 165 0.35 -14.74 1.13
CA GLN A 165 -0.64 -15.72 0.66
C GLN A 165 -1.72 -16.06 1.70
N CYS A 166 -2.17 -15.05 2.46
CA CYS A 166 -3.21 -15.23 3.47
C CYS A 166 -4.63 -15.36 2.89
N HIS A 167 -4.79 -15.29 1.55
CA HIS A 167 -6.05 -15.47 0.86
C HIS A 167 -6.14 -16.85 0.19
N GLU A 168 -7.27 -17.52 0.36
CA GLU A 168 -7.66 -18.77 -0.31
C GLU A 168 -7.88 -18.63 -1.83
N GLY A 169 -7.40 -17.54 -2.45
CA GLY A 169 -7.49 -17.31 -3.89
C GLY A 169 -6.30 -17.92 -4.62
N GLU A 170 -6.50 -18.31 -5.88
CA GLU A 170 -5.48 -18.85 -6.80
C GLU A 170 -4.39 -17.84 -7.21
N ASP A 171 -4.35 -16.66 -6.60
CA ASP A 171 -3.33 -15.65 -6.87
C ASP A 171 -1.97 -16.14 -6.30
N GLU A 172 -0.93 -16.13 -7.13
CA GLU A 172 0.44 -16.46 -6.72
C GLU A 172 0.93 -15.51 -5.61
N SER A 173 1.65 -16.05 -4.63
CA SER A 173 2.30 -15.25 -3.58
C SER A 173 3.31 -14.28 -4.21
N PHE A 174 3.23 -13.01 -3.84
CA PHE A 174 4.18 -11.99 -4.30
C PHE A 174 5.40 -11.83 -3.36
N SER A 175 5.55 -12.71 -2.35
CA SER A 175 6.67 -12.68 -1.38
C SER A 175 8.06 -12.62 -2.01
N VAL A 176 8.21 -13.11 -3.25
CA VAL A 176 9.47 -13.11 -4.01
C VAL A 176 9.38 -12.31 -5.32
N ASP A 177 8.30 -11.55 -5.53
CA ASP A 177 8.14 -10.70 -6.73
C ASP A 177 8.78 -9.32 -6.49
N LYS A 178 9.95 -9.10 -7.06
CA LYS A 178 10.66 -7.81 -7.05
C LYS A 178 9.79 -6.66 -7.58
N ASN A 179 8.93 -6.91 -8.55
CA ASN A 179 8.05 -5.90 -9.13
C ASN A 179 6.92 -5.52 -8.16
N TYR A 180 6.42 -6.47 -7.36
CA TYR A 180 5.44 -6.19 -6.32
C TYR A 180 5.99 -5.20 -5.29
N TYR A 181 7.19 -5.45 -4.76
CA TYR A 181 7.85 -4.55 -3.81
C TYR A 181 8.12 -3.17 -4.43
N ARG A 182 8.60 -3.12 -5.68
CA ARG A 182 8.79 -1.85 -6.40
C ARG A 182 7.47 -1.07 -6.53
N ARG A 183 6.39 -1.73 -6.96
CA ARG A 183 5.05 -1.12 -7.10
C ARG A 183 4.53 -0.60 -5.77
N ALA A 184 4.64 -1.41 -4.71
CA ALA A 184 4.22 -1.02 -3.37
C ALA A 184 4.94 0.26 -2.91
N GLY A 185 6.27 0.28 -2.96
CA GLY A 185 7.06 1.44 -2.53
C GLY A 185 6.78 2.69 -3.37
N GLN A 186 6.57 2.54 -4.67
CA GLN A 186 6.20 3.65 -5.55
C GLN A 186 4.79 4.19 -5.24
N ALA A 187 3.82 3.30 -5.04
CA ALA A 187 2.45 3.67 -4.71
C ALA A 187 2.37 4.40 -3.37
N GLU A 188 3.02 3.88 -2.32
CA GLU A 188 3.04 4.55 -1.02
C GLU A 188 3.73 5.91 -1.08
N ALA A 189 4.85 6.02 -1.79
CA ALA A 189 5.55 7.29 -1.97
C ALA A 189 4.71 8.33 -2.72
N LYS A 190 4.01 7.92 -3.79
CA LYS A 190 3.09 8.81 -4.52
C LYS A 190 1.89 9.23 -3.66
N MET A 191 1.31 8.31 -2.90
CA MET A 191 0.24 8.61 -1.94
C MET A 191 0.70 9.60 -0.87
N TYR A 192 1.90 9.41 -0.32
CA TYR A 192 2.52 10.36 0.62
C TYR A 192 2.68 11.76 0.01
N LEU A 193 3.26 11.85 -1.20
CA LEU A 193 3.47 13.13 -1.88
C LEU A 193 2.17 13.87 -2.22
N ARG A 194 1.07 13.12 -2.43
CA ARG A 194 -0.26 13.70 -2.69
C ARG A 194 -1.10 13.93 -1.42
N GLY A 195 -0.57 13.62 -0.24
CA GLY A 195 -1.24 13.89 1.03
C GLY A 195 -2.44 12.97 1.31
N ILE A 196 -2.35 11.71 0.87
CA ILE A 196 -3.36 10.70 1.23
C ILE A 196 -3.32 10.45 2.76
N PRO A 197 -4.44 10.55 3.49
CA PRO A 197 -4.44 10.48 4.94
C PRO A 197 -4.02 9.08 5.43
N GLY A 198 -3.23 9.05 6.50
CA GLY A 198 -2.71 7.81 7.09
C GLY A 198 -1.48 7.23 6.38
N ILE A 199 -1.14 7.70 5.17
CA ILE A 199 0.13 7.38 4.49
C ILE A 199 1.11 8.51 4.78
N THR A 200 2.13 8.24 5.59
CA THR A 200 3.05 9.27 6.12
C THR A 200 4.51 8.92 5.84
N GLU A 201 5.42 9.89 5.96
CA GLU A 201 6.86 9.67 5.84
C GLU A 201 7.39 8.61 6.81
N PHE A 202 6.68 8.39 7.92
CA PHE A 202 7.04 7.38 8.91
C PHE A 202 6.90 5.95 8.37
N MET A 203 6.01 5.71 7.41
CA MET A 203 5.94 4.42 6.71
C MET A 203 7.22 4.21 5.89
N GLY A 204 7.61 5.21 5.08
CA GLY A 204 8.88 5.17 4.35
C GLY A 204 10.09 4.98 5.27
N TYR A 205 10.16 5.65 6.43
CA TYR A 205 11.23 5.44 7.41
C TYR A 205 11.25 4.02 7.98
N LYS A 206 10.09 3.43 8.26
CA LYS A 206 9.98 2.03 8.69
C LYS A 206 10.48 1.08 7.62
N THR A 207 10.06 1.27 6.36
CA THR A 207 10.51 0.47 5.22
C THR A 207 12.02 0.59 5.04
N ILE A 208 12.57 1.81 5.05
CA ILE A 208 14.03 2.04 4.96
C ILE A 208 14.78 1.33 6.09
N ASN A 209 14.23 1.32 7.31
CA ASN A 209 14.89 0.70 8.45
C ASN A 209 15.05 -0.83 8.32
N LEU A 210 14.29 -1.50 7.45
CA LEU A 210 14.46 -2.94 7.19
C LEU A 210 15.89 -3.28 6.71
N ILE A 211 16.60 -2.31 6.14
CA ILE A 211 18.02 -2.43 5.79
C ILE A 211 18.94 -2.72 6.98
N CYS A 212 18.53 -2.31 8.19
CA CYS A 212 19.27 -2.54 9.43
C CYS A 212 18.82 -3.81 10.16
N VAL A 213 17.73 -4.44 9.71
CA VAL A 213 17.18 -5.68 10.29
C VAL A 213 17.71 -6.90 9.54
N GLN A 214 18.05 -6.76 8.25
CA GLN A 214 18.65 -7.80 7.42
C GLN A 214 17.84 -9.11 7.39
N THR A 215 16.52 -8.99 7.23
CA THR A 215 15.60 -10.12 7.11
C THR A 215 15.86 -10.94 5.85
N GLU A 216 15.38 -12.19 5.82
CA GLU A 216 15.55 -13.10 4.67
C GLU A 216 14.92 -12.57 3.37
N ASP A 217 13.93 -11.68 3.45
CA ASP A 217 13.27 -11.03 2.32
C ASP A 217 13.95 -9.73 1.86
N LEU A 218 15.12 -9.39 2.41
CA LEU A 218 15.82 -8.14 2.09
C LEU A 218 16.13 -7.99 0.58
N GLU A 219 16.45 -9.08 -0.10
CA GLU A 219 16.67 -9.11 -1.56
C GLU A 219 15.48 -8.57 -2.35
N PHE A 220 14.26 -8.68 -1.82
CA PHE A 220 13.04 -8.19 -2.46
C PHE A 220 12.63 -6.82 -1.91
N VAL A 221 12.68 -6.65 -0.59
CA VAL A 221 12.33 -5.40 0.11
C VAL A 221 13.18 -4.22 -0.37
N ILE A 222 14.43 -4.45 -0.79
CA ILE A 222 15.29 -3.37 -1.29
C ILE A 222 14.70 -2.66 -2.52
N HIS A 223 13.85 -3.33 -3.31
CA HIS A 223 13.13 -2.71 -4.42
C HIS A 223 12.06 -1.72 -3.93
N GLU A 224 11.39 -2.03 -2.81
CA GLU A 224 10.41 -1.13 -2.17
C GLU A 224 11.12 0.09 -1.58
N ILE A 225 12.22 -0.13 -0.85
CA ILE A 225 13.03 0.95 -0.28
C ILE A 225 13.54 1.88 -1.38
N HIS A 226 14.07 1.31 -2.46
CA HIS A 226 14.56 2.08 -3.60
C HIS A 226 13.44 2.92 -4.21
N ALA A 227 12.26 2.35 -4.45
CA ALA A 227 11.12 3.07 -5.02
C ALA A 227 10.67 4.24 -4.12
N TRP A 228 10.65 4.04 -2.80
CA TRP A 228 10.39 5.09 -1.82
C TRP A 228 11.39 6.25 -1.92
N LEU A 229 12.69 5.93 -1.88
CA LEU A 229 13.76 6.92 -1.92
C LEU A 229 13.80 7.67 -3.26
N GLN A 230 13.62 6.95 -4.37
CA GLN A 230 13.61 7.53 -5.71
C GLN A 230 12.43 8.50 -5.90
N THR A 231 11.26 8.15 -5.37
CA THR A 231 10.03 8.93 -5.58
C THR A 231 9.89 10.07 -4.58
N ALA A 232 10.08 9.81 -3.29
CA ALA A 232 9.79 10.75 -2.21
C ALA A 232 10.99 11.09 -1.32
N GLY A 233 12.18 10.54 -1.58
CA GLY A 233 13.36 10.69 -0.70
C GLY A 233 13.77 12.14 -0.44
N SER A 234 13.65 13.02 -1.44
CA SER A 234 13.93 14.46 -1.28
C SER A 234 12.93 15.13 -0.33
N LYS A 235 11.63 14.84 -0.46
CA LYS A 235 10.59 15.39 0.40
C LYS A 235 10.69 14.87 1.83
N MET A 236 10.99 13.57 1.99
CA MET A 236 11.25 12.96 3.29
C MET A 236 12.43 13.64 3.99
N ALA A 237 13.55 13.85 3.28
CA ALA A 237 14.71 14.54 3.84
C ALA A 237 14.43 16.01 4.20
N GLU A 238 13.66 16.73 3.37
CA GLU A 238 13.26 18.13 3.62
C GLU A 238 12.40 18.27 4.88
N THR A 239 11.46 17.33 5.09
CA THR A 239 10.48 17.35 6.17
C THR A 239 10.96 16.63 7.44
N LEU A 240 12.15 16.02 7.41
CA LEU A 240 12.73 15.31 8.54
C LEU A 240 13.02 16.28 9.69
N ASP A 241 12.36 16.05 10.83
CA ASP A 241 12.69 16.72 12.09
C ASP A 241 13.91 16.05 12.73
N SER A 242 15.07 16.63 12.48
CA SER A 242 16.37 16.08 12.91
C SER A 242 16.51 15.88 14.41
N ASN A 243 15.79 16.64 15.25
CA ASN A 243 15.89 16.52 16.71
C ASN A 243 14.89 15.49 17.27
N LYS A 244 13.93 15.05 16.46
CA LYS A 244 12.91 14.09 16.90
C LYS A 244 13.58 12.76 17.22
N ILE A 245 13.36 12.27 18.44
CA ILE A 245 13.81 10.94 18.85
C ILE A 245 12.78 9.91 18.41
N LYS A 246 13.26 8.83 17.79
CA LYS A 246 12.44 7.69 17.36
C LYS A 246 13.10 6.38 17.75
N PHE A 247 12.29 5.32 17.72
CA PHE A 247 12.68 3.97 18.06
C PHE A 247 12.56 3.12 16.80
N PHE A 248 13.63 2.41 16.45
CA PHE A 248 13.64 1.47 15.35
C PHE A 248 14.47 0.23 15.72
N GLU A 249 14.01 -0.94 15.27
CA GLU A 249 14.70 -2.21 15.48
C GLU A 249 15.96 -2.31 14.61
N ARG A 250 17.00 -2.98 15.11
CA ARG A 250 18.21 -3.33 14.36
C ARG A 250 18.71 -4.72 14.73
N GLU A 251 19.33 -5.40 13.78
CA GLU A 251 19.96 -6.69 14.04
C GLU A 251 21.27 -6.54 14.83
N VAL A 252 21.47 -7.44 15.78
CA VAL A 252 22.70 -7.53 16.56
C VAL A 252 23.81 -8.13 15.70
N ARG A 253 24.84 -7.34 15.42
CA ARG A 253 26.00 -7.76 14.62
C ARG A 253 26.59 -9.08 15.15
N GLY A 254 26.73 -10.07 14.26
CA GLY A 254 27.28 -11.39 14.58
C GLY A 254 26.33 -12.32 15.34
N ARG A 255 25.06 -11.94 15.51
CA ARG A 255 24.01 -12.77 16.10
C ARG A 255 22.73 -12.71 15.26
N PRO A 256 22.68 -13.48 14.15
CA PRO A 256 21.53 -13.47 13.27
C PRO A 256 20.21 -13.72 14.01
N GLY A 257 19.17 -12.96 13.68
CA GLY A 257 17.84 -13.09 14.27
C GLY A 257 17.68 -12.58 15.70
N LYS A 258 18.68 -11.87 16.25
CA LYS A 258 18.53 -11.11 17.50
C LYS A 258 18.45 -9.63 17.20
N TYR A 259 17.42 -8.97 17.72
CA TYR A 259 17.16 -7.55 17.49
C TYR A 259 17.25 -6.74 18.77
N TYR A 260 17.57 -5.46 18.64
CA TYR A 260 17.50 -4.48 19.72
C TYR A 260 16.89 -3.17 19.21
N ASP A 261 16.19 -2.48 20.10
CA ASP A 261 15.63 -1.16 19.80
C ASP A 261 16.70 -0.08 19.94
N VAL A 262 16.86 0.71 18.89
CA VAL A 262 17.71 1.90 18.90
C VAL A 262 16.83 3.14 19.04
N SER A 263 17.05 3.87 20.14
CA SER A 263 16.45 5.17 20.39
C SER A 263 17.47 6.27 20.16
N VAL A 264 17.41 6.90 18.98
CA VAL A 264 18.31 8.00 18.61
C VAL A 264 17.54 9.08 17.84
N THR A 265 18.20 10.18 17.53
CA THR A 265 17.60 11.25 16.72
C THR A 265 17.33 10.77 15.29
N MET A 266 16.35 11.34 14.61
CA MET A 266 16.09 11.04 13.19
C MET A 266 17.30 11.37 12.31
N PHE A 267 18.12 12.35 12.69
CA PHE A 267 19.40 12.61 12.01
C PHE A 267 20.35 11.40 12.11
N GLU A 268 20.53 10.84 13.32
CA GLU A 268 21.37 9.66 13.53
C GLU A 268 20.81 8.45 12.80
N HIS A 269 19.49 8.21 12.83
CA HIS A 269 18.84 7.15 12.04
C HIS A 269 19.18 7.28 10.56
N TRP A 270 19.08 8.49 9.99
CA TRP A 270 19.43 8.70 8.58
C TRP A 270 20.89 8.38 8.25
N GLN A 271 21.84 8.79 9.11
CA GLN A 271 23.25 8.45 8.90
C GLN A 271 23.50 6.94 9.05
N HIS A 272 22.79 6.27 9.95
CA HIS A 272 22.86 4.82 10.10
C HIS A 272 22.35 4.10 8.86
N TRP A 273 21.16 4.46 8.36
CA TRP A 273 20.61 3.87 7.13
C TRP A 273 21.57 4.06 5.95
N LYS A 274 22.11 5.27 5.75
CA LYS A 274 23.13 5.54 4.73
C LYS A 274 24.31 4.58 4.84
N LYS A 275 24.86 4.42 6.04
CA LYS A 275 25.99 3.52 6.28
C LYS A 275 25.62 2.07 6.00
N SER A 276 24.45 1.61 6.45
CA SER A 276 23.98 0.24 6.21
C SER A 276 23.80 -0.06 4.72
N PHE A 277 23.23 0.86 3.93
CA PHE A 277 23.17 0.70 2.47
C PHE A 277 24.54 0.54 1.83
N LEU A 278 25.53 1.33 2.26
CA LEU A 278 26.88 1.22 1.76
C LEU A 278 27.50 -0.15 2.11
N GLU A 279 27.36 -0.60 3.36
CA GLU A 279 27.90 -1.87 3.84
C GLU A 279 27.35 -3.07 3.06
N ILE A 280 26.03 -3.18 2.94
CA ILE A 280 25.42 -4.31 2.22
C ILE A 280 25.64 -4.24 0.70
N SER A 281 25.93 -3.06 0.14
CA SER A 281 26.24 -2.93 -1.29
C SER A 281 27.52 -3.67 -1.71
N PHE A 282 28.32 -4.11 -0.74
CA PHE A 282 29.50 -4.95 -0.94
C PHE A 282 29.31 -6.40 -0.46
N ASP A 283 28.17 -6.73 0.17
CA ASP A 283 27.92 -8.06 0.75
C ASP A 283 27.31 -9.03 -0.27
N GLU A 284 28.15 -9.93 -0.78
CA GLU A 284 27.77 -10.95 -1.77
C GLU A 284 26.98 -12.12 -1.18
N HIS A 285 26.99 -12.27 0.14
CA HIS A 285 26.25 -13.32 0.82
C HIS A 285 24.81 -12.89 1.11
N LEU A 286 24.58 -11.58 1.29
CA LEU A 286 23.28 -11.03 1.62
C LEU A 286 22.44 -10.64 0.39
N LEU A 287 23.06 -10.07 -0.65
CA LEU A 287 22.34 -9.52 -1.81
C LEU A 287 22.93 -10.03 -3.13
N SER A 288 22.05 -10.20 -4.12
CA SER A 288 22.45 -10.46 -5.50
C SER A 288 23.19 -9.25 -6.10
N SER A 289 23.78 -9.41 -7.29
CA SER A 289 24.40 -8.28 -8.00
C SER A 289 23.42 -7.13 -8.26
N GLU A 290 22.15 -7.44 -8.51
CA GLU A 290 21.10 -6.44 -8.70
C GLU A 290 20.78 -5.74 -7.38
N GLY A 291 20.52 -6.51 -6.32
CA GLY A 291 20.25 -5.97 -4.98
C GLY A 291 21.38 -5.07 -4.47
N ARG A 292 22.65 -5.47 -4.67
CA ARG A 292 23.81 -4.63 -4.35
C ARG A 292 23.86 -3.33 -5.15
N GLY A 293 23.44 -3.37 -6.41
CA GLY A 293 23.29 -2.17 -7.25
C GLY A 293 22.28 -1.19 -6.66
N LEU A 294 21.09 -1.69 -6.32
CA LEU A 294 20.04 -0.89 -5.69
C LEU A 294 20.47 -0.35 -4.31
N ALA A 295 21.18 -1.13 -3.51
CA ALA A 295 21.73 -0.66 -2.23
C ALA A 295 22.64 0.55 -2.42
N ARG A 296 23.50 0.53 -3.45
CA ARG A 296 24.39 1.63 -3.79
C ARG A 296 23.61 2.86 -4.25
N GLU A 297 22.61 2.67 -5.11
CA GLU A 297 21.73 3.75 -5.57
C GLU A 297 20.98 4.40 -4.40
N CYS A 298 20.43 3.60 -3.47
CA CYS A 298 19.80 4.09 -2.23
C CYS A 298 20.78 4.91 -1.39
N HIS A 299 22.01 4.43 -1.18
CA HIS A 299 23.06 5.19 -0.50
C HIS A 299 23.31 6.53 -1.18
N ASP A 300 23.44 6.54 -2.52
CA ASP A 300 23.75 7.74 -3.28
C ASP A 300 22.60 8.76 -3.25
N ILE A 301 21.34 8.31 -3.37
CA ILE A 301 20.15 9.15 -3.20
C ILE A 301 20.16 9.79 -1.82
N MET A 302 20.36 9.01 -0.76
CA MET A 302 20.36 9.51 0.62
C MET A 302 21.56 10.41 0.94
N LYS A 303 22.71 10.18 0.30
CA LYS A 303 23.91 11.03 0.40
C LYS A 303 23.71 12.37 -0.28
N ALA A 304 22.98 12.41 -1.40
CA ALA A 304 22.68 13.65 -2.11
C ALA A 304 21.70 14.56 -1.34
N GLN A 305 20.94 14.03 -0.37
CA GLN A 305 20.03 14.83 0.43
C GLN A 305 20.74 15.58 1.56
N ASN A 306 20.49 16.89 1.65
CA ASN A 306 20.97 17.74 2.74
C ASN A 306 19.97 17.73 3.90
N ILE A 307 20.26 16.94 4.93
CA ILE A 307 19.45 16.95 6.15
C ILE A 307 19.98 18.00 7.12
N LYS A 308 19.05 18.73 7.74
CA LYS A 308 19.37 19.74 8.75
C LYS A 308 20.15 19.11 9.90
N LEU A 309 21.23 19.75 10.31
CA LEU A 309 21.93 19.32 11.53
C LEU A 309 21.03 19.53 12.75
N PRO A 310 21.08 18.64 13.75
CA PRO A 310 20.40 18.87 15.01
C PRO A 310 20.91 20.16 15.67
N LEU A 311 20.02 20.89 16.33
CA LEU A 311 20.31 22.24 16.88
C LEU A 311 21.20 22.18 18.13
N PHE A 312 21.44 20.99 18.67
CA PHE A 312 22.25 20.74 19.86
C PHE A 312 23.32 19.70 19.53
N LEU A 313 24.38 20.14 18.85
CA LEU A 313 25.68 19.47 18.76
C LEU A 313 26.72 20.36 19.42
#